data_AF-A0A4V6Z7T6-F1
#
_entry.id   AF-A0A4V6Z7T6-F1
#
_cell.length_a   1.000
_cell.length_b   1.000
_cell.length_c   1.000
_cell.angle_alpha   90.00
_cell.angle_beta   90.00
_cell.angle_gamma   90.00
#
_symmetry.space_group_name_H-M   'P 1'
#
loop_
_entity.id
_entity.type
_entity.pdbx_description
1 polymer ?
#
loop_
_entity_poly.entity_id
_entity_poly.type
_entity_poly.pdbx_seq_one_letter_code
_entity_poly.pdbx_strand_id
1 'polypeptide(L)'
;MKPEEQRPERPPRHGPSPSGPSYALRACGVLAISLAAVLPARPADEPPASAAVVTVTDLDGKETKVAGAKLTVGTRRLAWLADPKAAGEEKLGPLALKVREPVSTTLVDGVLTLVPVAHVESAKYDYEKLTVAYSLKGAKEPVVGTLQYKGLNTLGIADPKAAAKAAPVVAGVPGKAAVKAVAFPDAKPLPAPKAGTEWAVRIVQKEPANPVVRVRNLKVLYHHPDGTERLAAELPSRKGPAVPLDEKLARLEVLATDANTHVAAVEVEAAGGPERLVAVPLTTGAERDAATVVGLIGEVDVGYKLFPLHTIKSVGPAGK
;
A
#
# COMPACT_ATOMS: atom_id res chain seq x y z
N MET A 1 24.73 -40.93 -44.68
CA MET A 1 25.54 -40.03 -43.84
C MET A 1 24.63 -39.48 -42.75
N LYS A 2 24.88 -39.83 -41.49
CA LYS A 2 24.14 -39.28 -40.33
C LYS A 2 24.85 -38.01 -39.86
N PRO A 3 24.14 -36.91 -39.55
CA PRO A 3 24.78 -35.71 -39.01
C PRO A 3 25.26 -35.95 -37.59
N GLU A 4 26.48 -35.51 -37.32
CA GLU A 4 27.16 -35.61 -36.03
C GLU A 4 26.62 -34.53 -35.07
N GLU A 5 26.14 -34.98 -33.92
CA GLU A 5 25.48 -34.15 -32.90
C GLU A 5 26.54 -33.42 -32.05
N GLN A 6 26.70 -32.11 -32.27
CA GLN A 6 27.62 -31.27 -31.49
C GLN A 6 27.09 -31.07 -30.07
N ARG A 7 27.85 -31.56 -29.07
CA ARG A 7 27.61 -31.27 -27.66
C ARG A 7 28.07 -29.85 -27.31
N PRO A 8 27.27 -29.08 -26.55
CA PRO A 8 27.68 -27.75 -26.09
C PRO A 8 28.73 -27.84 -24.98
N GLU A 9 29.79 -27.04 -25.12
CA GLU A 9 30.85 -26.86 -24.13
C GLU A 9 30.31 -26.21 -22.85
N ARG A 10 30.75 -26.69 -21.69
CA ARG A 10 30.41 -26.10 -20.39
C ARG A 10 31.29 -24.86 -20.14
N PRO A 11 30.71 -23.75 -19.65
CA PRO A 11 31.49 -22.58 -19.27
C PRO A 11 32.34 -22.83 -18.01
N PRO A 12 33.46 -22.12 -17.86
CA PRO A 12 34.42 -22.31 -16.78
C PRO A 12 33.87 -21.86 -15.42
N ARG A 13 34.18 -22.62 -14.37
CA ARG A 13 33.87 -22.28 -12.98
C ARG A 13 34.85 -21.23 -12.46
N HIS A 14 34.34 -20.06 -12.09
CA HIS A 14 35.10 -19.07 -11.32
C HIS A 14 35.23 -19.51 -9.85
N GLY A 15 36.48 -19.60 -9.38
CA GLY A 15 36.82 -19.87 -7.98
C GLY A 15 36.63 -18.65 -7.07
N PRO A 16 36.58 -18.87 -5.74
CA PRO A 16 36.34 -17.81 -4.76
C PRO A 16 37.55 -16.87 -4.59
N SER A 17 37.27 -15.57 -4.53
CA SER A 17 38.24 -14.51 -4.24
C SER A 17 38.57 -14.47 -2.74
N PRO A 18 39.85 -14.30 -2.34
CA PRO A 18 40.25 -14.27 -0.94
C PRO A 18 39.92 -12.93 -0.26
N SER A 19 39.38 -13.05 0.95
CA SER A 19 39.08 -11.98 1.90
C SER A 19 40.34 -11.44 2.59
N GLY A 20 40.36 -10.14 2.84
CA GLY A 20 41.35 -9.42 3.66
C GLY A 20 40.77 -8.08 4.16
N PRO A 21 41.46 -7.36 5.07
CA PRO A 21 41.39 -7.65 6.50
C PRO A 21 40.66 -6.59 7.35
N SER A 22 40.34 -7.06 8.55
CA SER A 22 39.94 -6.41 9.80
C SER A 22 40.31 -4.94 10.00
N TYR A 23 39.32 -4.12 10.36
CA TYR A 23 39.53 -2.82 11.00
C TYR A 23 39.18 -2.89 12.50
N ALA A 24 40.09 -2.29 13.26
CA ALA A 24 40.26 -2.41 14.69
C ALA A 24 39.17 -1.73 15.53
N LEU A 25 38.89 -2.36 16.66
CA LEU A 25 38.26 -1.77 17.84
C LEU A 25 38.92 -0.43 18.21
N ARG A 26 38.10 0.59 18.43
CA ARG A 26 38.42 1.67 19.38
C ARG A 26 37.30 1.79 20.40
N ALA A 27 37.65 1.37 21.61
CA ALA A 27 36.95 1.66 22.85
C ALA A 27 37.25 3.12 23.29
N CYS A 28 36.22 3.81 23.77
CA CYS A 28 36.21 4.99 24.66
C CYS A 28 34.73 5.39 24.76
N GLY A 29 34.09 5.63 25.90
CA GLY A 29 34.43 5.60 27.31
C GLY A 29 33.07 5.82 28.00
N VAL A 30 32.77 5.02 29.01
CA VAL A 30 31.50 5.07 29.74
C VAL A 30 31.53 6.26 30.68
N LEU A 31 30.62 7.23 30.49
CA LEU A 31 30.28 8.22 31.51
C LEU A 31 28.86 7.92 31.99
N ALA A 32 28.75 7.23 33.12
CA ALA A 32 27.48 6.96 33.78
C ALA A 32 27.12 8.16 34.67
N ILE A 33 26.12 8.94 34.22
CA ILE A 33 25.43 9.93 35.07
C ILE A 33 24.08 9.31 35.43
N SER A 34 23.98 8.77 36.63
CA SER A 34 22.76 8.25 37.23
C SER A 34 21.91 9.41 37.76
N LEU A 35 21.03 9.93 36.90
CA LEU A 35 19.97 10.86 37.30
C LEU A 35 18.71 10.05 37.65
N ALA A 36 18.42 9.92 38.94
CA ALA A 36 17.19 9.30 39.43
C ALA A 36 16.00 10.24 39.14
N ALA A 37 15.40 10.09 37.96
CA ALA A 37 14.13 10.72 37.62
C ALA A 37 12.98 9.88 38.19
N VAL A 38 12.25 10.44 39.16
CA VAL A 38 10.93 9.95 39.56
C VAL A 38 9.99 10.21 38.38
N LEU A 39 9.80 9.18 37.55
CA LEU A 39 8.80 9.21 36.49
C LEU A 39 7.42 8.96 37.11
N PRO A 40 6.41 9.80 36.83
CA PRO A 40 5.04 9.44 37.16
C PRO A 40 4.70 8.15 36.43
N ALA A 41 4.15 7.18 37.16
CA ALA A 41 3.59 5.97 36.61
C ALA A 41 2.55 6.35 35.55
N ARG A 42 2.93 6.28 34.28
CA ARG A 42 1.98 6.34 33.17
C ARG A 42 1.06 5.12 33.31
N PRO A 43 -0.25 5.28 33.09
CA PRO A 43 -1.16 4.15 33.04
C PRO A 43 -0.60 3.11 32.07
N ALA A 44 -0.57 1.87 32.54
CA ALA A 44 -0.05 0.73 31.80
C ALA A 44 -0.74 0.63 30.43
N ASP A 45 0.09 0.33 29.42
CA ASP A 45 -0.23 0.13 28.02
C ASP A 45 -1.60 -0.50 27.78
N GLU A 46 -2.49 0.27 27.13
CA GLU A 46 -3.63 -0.30 26.43
C GLU A 46 -3.12 -1.16 25.25
N PRO A 47 -3.60 -2.42 25.10
CA PRO A 47 -3.30 -3.24 23.94
C PRO A 47 -3.86 -2.62 22.65
N PRO A 48 -3.38 -3.07 21.47
CA PRO A 48 -3.40 -2.34 20.21
C PRO A 48 -4.81 -2.13 19.64
N ALA A 49 -4.92 -1.48 18.48
CA ALA A 49 -6.12 -1.22 17.68
C ALA A 49 -6.86 -2.49 17.23
N SER A 50 -7.21 -3.38 18.15
CA SER A 50 -8.35 -4.25 18.05
C SER A 50 -9.59 -3.38 18.04
N ALA A 51 -10.49 -3.60 17.09
CA ALA A 51 -11.88 -3.26 17.37
C ALA A 51 -12.24 -4.00 18.66
N ALA A 52 -12.82 -3.29 19.64
CA ALA A 52 -13.01 -3.86 20.98
C ALA A 52 -13.82 -5.16 20.89
N VAL A 53 -14.78 -5.18 19.96
CA VAL A 53 -15.49 -6.38 19.50
C VAL A 53 -15.75 -6.27 18.00
N VAL A 54 -15.46 -7.32 17.23
CA VAL A 54 -15.90 -7.46 15.83
C VAL A 54 -17.04 -8.47 15.78
N THR A 55 -18.13 -8.17 15.09
CA THR A 55 -19.20 -9.14 14.84
C THR A 55 -19.03 -9.72 13.45
N VAL A 56 -18.93 -11.04 13.35
CA VAL A 56 -18.88 -11.79 12.09
C VAL A 56 -20.21 -12.50 11.91
N THR A 57 -20.86 -12.27 10.77
CA THR A 57 -22.12 -12.93 10.39
C THR A 57 -21.86 -13.88 9.24
N ASP A 58 -22.18 -15.16 9.40
CA ASP A 58 -22.06 -16.16 8.32
C ASP A 58 -23.24 -16.09 7.33
N LEU A 59 -23.23 -16.96 6.32
CA LEU A 59 -24.31 -17.02 5.31
C LEU A 59 -25.68 -17.37 5.90
N ASP A 60 -25.71 -18.15 6.98
CA ASP A 60 -26.94 -18.56 7.68
C ASP A 60 -27.47 -17.47 8.63
N GLY A 61 -26.75 -16.34 8.74
CA GLY A 61 -27.11 -15.22 9.59
C GLY A 61 -26.70 -15.39 11.05
N LYS A 62 -25.92 -16.43 11.38
CA LYS A 62 -25.40 -16.62 12.73
C LYS A 62 -24.28 -15.62 13.00
N GLU A 63 -24.41 -14.90 14.11
CA GLU A 63 -23.44 -13.91 14.55
C GLU A 63 -22.44 -14.49 15.54
N THR A 64 -21.17 -14.19 15.35
CA THR A 64 -20.07 -14.51 16.27
C THR A 64 -19.34 -13.22 16.63
N LYS A 65 -19.31 -12.89 17.92
CA LYS A 65 -18.58 -11.72 18.44
C LYS A 65 -17.16 -12.13 18.80
N VAL A 66 -16.17 -11.43 18.26
CA VAL A 66 -14.75 -11.65 18.49
C VAL A 66 -14.20 -10.44 19.24
N ALA A 67 -13.98 -10.59 20.55
CA ALA A 67 -13.42 -9.54 21.39
C ALA A 67 -11.91 -9.42 21.19
N GLY A 68 -11.39 -8.21 21.02
CA GLY A 68 -9.95 -8.00 20.79
C GLY A 68 -9.47 -8.49 19.43
N ALA A 69 -10.35 -8.57 18.43
CA ALA A 69 -10.06 -9.15 17.13
C ALA A 69 -8.82 -8.53 16.45
N LYS A 70 -7.95 -9.38 15.90
CA LYS A 70 -6.79 -8.95 15.10
C LYS A 70 -7.05 -9.19 13.62
N LEU A 71 -6.88 -8.16 12.80
CA LEU A 71 -6.95 -8.29 11.35
C LEU A 71 -5.63 -8.83 10.79
N THR A 72 -5.68 -9.93 10.05
CA THR A 72 -4.50 -10.70 9.59
C THR A 72 -4.32 -10.72 8.08
N VAL A 73 -5.40 -10.56 7.31
CA VAL A 73 -5.40 -10.56 5.84
C VAL A 73 -6.22 -9.37 5.34
N GLY A 74 -5.87 -8.84 4.17
CA GLY A 74 -6.57 -7.72 3.55
C GLY A 74 -6.19 -6.35 4.07
N THR A 75 -5.31 -6.28 5.07
CA THR A 75 -4.85 -5.02 5.65
C THR A 75 -3.39 -4.71 5.29
N ARG A 76 -3.00 -3.45 5.47
CA ARG A 76 -1.61 -2.99 5.53
C ARG A 76 -1.51 -1.82 6.50
N ARG A 77 -0.35 -1.64 7.13
CA ARG A 77 -0.07 -0.39 7.82
C ARG A 77 0.35 0.68 6.82
N LEU A 78 -0.01 1.92 7.09
CA LEU A 78 0.42 3.07 6.31
C LEU A 78 1.66 3.66 6.98
N ALA A 79 2.83 3.03 6.76
CA ALA A 79 4.03 3.32 7.52
C ALA A 79 4.57 4.74 7.28
N TRP A 80 4.26 5.35 6.14
CA TRP A 80 4.60 6.76 5.86
C TRP A 80 3.78 7.78 6.68
N LEU A 81 2.76 7.31 7.41
CA LEU A 81 1.98 8.10 8.38
C LEU A 81 2.35 7.75 9.83
N ALA A 82 3.39 6.94 10.04
CA ALA A 82 3.89 6.62 11.37
C ALA A 82 4.46 7.87 12.06
N ASP A 83 4.21 7.99 13.36
CA ASP A 83 4.94 8.94 14.22
C ASP A 83 5.98 8.16 15.04
N PRO A 84 7.28 8.19 14.66
CA PRO A 84 8.31 7.42 15.37
C PRO A 84 8.50 7.86 16.83
N LYS A 85 7.98 9.03 17.23
CA LYS A 85 8.02 9.54 18.61
C LYS A 85 6.78 9.15 19.43
N ALA A 86 5.72 8.67 18.78
CA ALA A 86 4.52 8.20 19.45
C ALA A 86 4.73 6.82 20.08
N ALA A 87 3.84 6.45 21.01
CA ALA A 87 3.80 5.13 21.63
C ALA A 87 2.75 4.23 20.93
N GLY A 88 2.86 2.92 21.14
CA GLY A 88 1.87 1.96 20.66
C GLY A 88 1.68 1.94 19.14
N GLU A 89 0.44 1.88 18.70
CA GLU A 89 0.04 1.70 17.30
C GLU A 89 0.34 2.91 16.41
N GLU A 90 0.31 4.12 16.98
CA GLU A 90 0.61 5.36 16.24
C GLU A 90 2.05 5.37 15.70
N LYS A 91 2.96 4.70 16.42
CA LYS A 91 4.35 4.50 16.00
C LYS A 91 4.50 3.75 14.69
N LEU A 92 3.52 2.94 14.33
CA LEU A 92 3.55 2.10 13.13
C LEU A 92 2.70 2.67 12.00
N GLY A 93 1.98 3.76 12.26
CA GLY A 93 0.95 4.30 11.37
C GLY A 93 -0.35 3.50 11.41
N PRO A 94 -1.44 4.09 10.90
CA PRO A 94 -2.77 3.49 10.95
C PRO A 94 -2.83 2.21 10.10
N LEU A 95 -3.60 1.24 10.59
CA LEU A 95 -3.96 0.05 9.83
C LEU A 95 -5.07 0.41 8.82
N ALA A 96 -4.91 0.01 7.57
CA ALA A 96 -5.87 0.24 6.50
C ALA A 96 -6.24 -1.04 5.77
N LEU A 97 -7.50 -1.14 5.34
CA LEU A 97 -7.96 -2.13 4.37
C LEU A 97 -7.37 -1.82 2.99
N LYS A 98 -6.94 -2.86 2.28
CA LYS A 98 -6.54 -2.80 0.88
C LYS A 98 -7.75 -3.13 0.01
N VAL A 99 -8.45 -2.11 -0.46
CA VAL A 99 -9.62 -2.30 -1.32
C VAL A 99 -9.23 -2.17 -2.78
N ARG A 100 -9.25 -3.28 -3.52
CA ARG A 100 -9.02 -3.29 -4.97
C ARG A 100 -10.33 -2.96 -5.69
N GLU A 101 -10.29 -1.90 -6.49
CA GLU A 101 -11.46 -1.41 -7.21
C GLU A 101 -11.92 -2.41 -8.29
N PRO A 102 -13.25 -2.56 -8.50
CA PRO A 102 -13.79 -3.50 -9.48
C PRO A 102 -13.32 -3.26 -10.91
N VAL A 103 -13.06 -2.01 -11.25
CA VAL A 103 -12.70 -1.61 -12.61
C VAL A 103 -11.18 -1.66 -12.86
N SER A 104 -10.36 -1.77 -11.81
CA SER A 104 -8.91 -1.69 -11.96
C SER A 104 -8.33 -2.98 -12.53
N THR A 105 -8.16 -3.01 -13.86
CA THR A 105 -7.35 -3.86 -14.76
C THR A 105 -7.05 -5.32 -14.37
N THR A 106 -6.90 -6.15 -15.39
CA THR A 106 -6.61 -7.61 -15.35
C THR A 106 -5.25 -7.99 -14.72
N LEU A 107 -4.56 -7.06 -14.07
CA LEU A 107 -3.23 -7.24 -13.49
C LEU A 107 -3.35 -7.40 -11.97
N VAL A 108 -2.53 -8.31 -11.43
CA VAL A 108 -2.45 -8.61 -9.98
C VAL A 108 -2.21 -7.32 -9.17
N ASP A 109 -1.35 -6.45 -9.68
CA ASP A 109 -1.07 -5.14 -9.13
C ASP A 109 -1.89 -4.07 -9.85
N GLY A 110 -2.42 -3.11 -9.11
CA GLY A 110 -3.24 -2.06 -9.70
C GLY A 110 -3.89 -1.22 -8.62
N VAL A 111 -4.93 -0.47 -8.98
CA VAL A 111 -5.40 0.64 -8.17
C VAL A 111 -6.02 0.14 -6.86
N LEU A 112 -5.43 0.58 -5.75
CA LEU A 112 -5.86 0.24 -4.41
C LEU A 112 -6.38 1.48 -3.71
N THR A 113 -7.57 1.37 -3.14
CA THR A 113 -8.08 2.32 -2.14
C THR A 113 -7.70 1.80 -0.76
N LEU A 114 -6.91 2.58 -0.04
CA LEU A 114 -6.42 2.31 1.30
C LEU A 114 -7.32 3.01 2.31
N VAL A 115 -8.20 2.24 2.93
CA VAL A 115 -9.22 2.75 3.85
C VAL A 115 -8.80 2.48 5.28
N PRO A 116 -8.51 3.50 6.11
CA PRO A 116 -8.16 3.26 7.51
C PRO A 116 -9.26 2.50 8.24
N VAL A 117 -8.89 1.40 8.90
CA VAL A 117 -9.84 0.47 9.56
C VAL A 117 -10.67 1.18 10.62
N ALA A 118 -10.10 2.20 11.28
CA ALA A 118 -10.79 3.00 12.29
C ALA A 118 -12.08 3.68 11.80
N HIS A 119 -12.30 3.80 10.48
CA HIS A 119 -13.48 4.42 9.89
C HIS A 119 -14.49 3.42 9.32
N VAL A 120 -14.14 2.14 9.29
CA VAL A 120 -14.96 1.09 8.68
C VAL A 120 -16.04 0.69 9.68
N GLU A 121 -17.31 0.78 9.31
CA GLU A 121 -18.45 0.33 10.12
C GLU A 121 -18.81 -1.12 9.81
N SER A 122 -18.79 -1.49 8.52
CA SER A 122 -19.07 -2.86 8.11
C SER A 122 -18.48 -3.20 6.75
N ALA A 123 -18.28 -4.50 6.53
CA ALA A 123 -18.01 -5.11 5.24
C ALA A 123 -19.14 -6.08 4.92
N LYS A 124 -19.76 -5.96 3.74
CA LYS A 124 -20.82 -6.87 3.27
C LYS A 124 -20.38 -7.58 2.01
N TYR A 125 -20.42 -8.90 2.01
CA TYR A 125 -19.97 -9.75 0.91
C TYR A 125 -21.16 -10.24 0.10
N ASP A 126 -21.13 -9.98 -1.20
CA ASP A 126 -22.08 -10.47 -2.20
C ASP A 126 -21.32 -11.44 -3.12
N TYR A 127 -21.40 -12.73 -2.80
CA TYR A 127 -20.70 -13.80 -3.53
C TYR A 127 -21.32 -14.09 -4.91
N GLU A 128 -22.59 -13.72 -5.11
CA GLU A 128 -23.24 -13.86 -6.42
C GLU A 128 -22.73 -12.80 -7.38
N LYS A 129 -22.60 -11.56 -6.91
CA LYS A 129 -22.05 -10.45 -7.70
C LYS A 129 -20.53 -10.38 -7.67
N LEU A 130 -19.89 -11.23 -6.87
CA LEU A 130 -18.44 -11.23 -6.64
C LEU A 130 -17.94 -9.85 -6.21
N THR A 131 -18.59 -9.25 -5.21
CA THR A 131 -18.22 -7.93 -4.66
C THR A 131 -18.24 -7.89 -3.14
N VAL A 132 -17.53 -6.93 -2.56
CA VAL A 132 -17.66 -6.54 -1.17
C VAL A 132 -17.89 -5.03 -1.08
N ALA A 133 -18.79 -4.61 -0.20
CA ALA A 133 -19.06 -3.20 0.09
C ALA A 133 -18.62 -2.87 1.51
N TYR A 134 -17.70 -1.91 1.64
CA TYR A 134 -17.23 -1.37 2.91
C TYR A 134 -17.97 -0.07 3.23
N SER A 135 -18.87 -0.11 4.22
CA SER A 135 -19.55 1.09 4.71
C SER A 135 -18.65 1.80 5.71
N LEU A 136 -18.49 3.11 5.57
CA LEU A 136 -17.63 3.93 6.41
C LEU A 136 -18.44 4.99 7.15
N LYS A 137 -18.08 5.24 8.40
CA LYS A 137 -18.79 6.21 9.22
C LYS A 137 -18.61 7.62 8.66
N GLY A 138 -19.71 8.23 8.25
CA GLY A 138 -19.73 9.57 7.65
C GLY A 138 -19.52 9.61 6.13
N ALA A 139 -19.27 8.47 5.47
CA ALA A 139 -19.30 8.40 4.01
C ALA A 139 -20.74 8.26 3.51
N LYS A 140 -21.06 8.93 2.39
CA LYS A 140 -22.38 8.79 1.74
C LYS A 140 -22.52 7.46 0.99
N GLU A 141 -21.42 6.99 0.42
CA GLU A 141 -21.38 5.79 -0.42
C GLU A 141 -20.34 4.81 0.13
N PRO A 142 -20.61 3.50 0.05
CA PRO A 142 -19.64 2.50 0.46
C PRO A 142 -18.49 2.41 -0.54
N VAL A 143 -17.31 2.02 -0.06
CA VAL A 143 -16.19 1.66 -0.93
C VAL A 143 -16.39 0.23 -1.40
N VAL A 144 -16.53 0.03 -2.71
CA VAL A 144 -16.78 -1.29 -3.31
C VAL A 144 -15.47 -1.90 -3.79
N GLY A 145 -15.27 -3.19 -3.49
CA GLY A 145 -14.18 -4.02 -4.00
C GLY A 145 -14.68 -5.25 -4.75
N THR A 146 -13.86 -5.78 -5.65
CA THR A 146 -14.14 -7.03 -6.40
C THR A 146 -13.64 -8.28 -5.68
N LEU A 147 -14.39 -9.38 -5.76
CA LEU A 147 -14.01 -10.72 -5.31
C LEU A 147 -13.71 -11.66 -6.49
N GLN A 148 -13.68 -11.15 -7.72
CA GLN A 148 -13.45 -11.96 -8.93
C GLN A 148 -12.10 -12.68 -8.95
N TYR A 149 -11.11 -12.14 -8.25
CA TYR A 149 -9.78 -12.72 -8.14
C TYR A 149 -9.51 -13.23 -6.73
N LYS A 150 -8.97 -14.46 -6.66
CA LYS A 150 -8.66 -15.13 -5.39
C LYS A 150 -7.71 -14.28 -4.54
N GLY A 151 -8.08 -14.08 -3.28
CA GLY A 151 -7.27 -13.37 -2.28
C GLY A 151 -7.45 -11.85 -2.27
N LEU A 152 -8.09 -11.27 -3.29
CA LEU A 152 -8.41 -9.84 -3.29
C LEU A 152 -9.59 -9.54 -2.38
N ASN A 153 -9.52 -8.40 -1.69
CA ASN A 153 -10.60 -7.90 -0.82
C ASN A 153 -11.07 -8.92 0.23
N THR A 154 -10.20 -9.88 0.58
CA THR A 154 -10.41 -10.83 1.67
C THR A 154 -10.03 -10.20 3.00
N LEU A 155 -10.72 -10.57 4.08
CA LEU A 155 -10.46 -10.03 5.41
C LEU A 155 -10.25 -11.18 6.40
N GLY A 156 -9.03 -11.29 6.92
CA GLY A 156 -8.69 -12.28 7.94
C GLY A 156 -8.92 -11.71 9.34
N ILE A 157 -9.62 -12.45 10.20
CA ILE A 157 -9.99 -12.06 11.56
C ILE A 157 -9.55 -13.18 12.51
N ALA A 158 -8.58 -12.88 13.36
CA ALA A 158 -8.09 -13.79 14.39
C ALA A 158 -8.64 -13.38 15.76
N ASP A 159 -9.16 -14.36 16.49
CA ASP A 159 -9.48 -14.21 17.91
C ASP A 159 -8.21 -14.42 18.74
N PRO A 160 -7.71 -13.42 19.48
CA PRO A 160 -6.51 -13.57 20.29
C PRO A 160 -6.66 -14.61 21.42
N LYS A 161 -7.89 -14.95 21.82
CA LYS A 161 -8.18 -15.95 22.86
C LYS A 161 -8.40 -17.35 22.30
N ALA A 162 -8.46 -17.51 20.98
CA ALA A 162 -8.60 -18.83 20.40
C ALA A 162 -7.35 -19.68 20.65
N ALA A 163 -7.55 -21.00 20.74
CA ALA A 163 -6.43 -21.94 20.86
C ALA A 163 -5.41 -21.69 19.74
N ALA A 164 -4.11 -21.82 20.03
CA ALA A 164 -3.04 -21.49 19.08
C ALA A 164 -3.11 -22.22 17.71
N LYS A 165 -3.92 -23.27 17.60
CA LYS A 165 -4.15 -24.04 16.36
C LYS A 165 -5.44 -23.66 15.61
N ALA A 166 -6.26 -22.76 16.16
CA ALA A 166 -7.47 -22.32 15.50
C ALA A 166 -7.11 -21.44 14.29
N ALA A 167 -7.64 -21.79 13.12
CA ALA A 167 -7.47 -20.96 11.94
C ALA A 167 -8.26 -19.65 12.09
N PRO A 168 -7.74 -18.51 11.60
CA PRO A 168 -8.49 -17.27 11.56
C PRO A 168 -9.71 -17.42 10.65
N VAL A 169 -10.79 -16.70 10.96
CA VAL A 169 -11.93 -16.56 10.06
C VAL A 169 -11.49 -15.69 8.88
N VAL A 170 -11.76 -16.13 7.65
CA VAL A 170 -11.39 -15.38 6.44
C VAL A 170 -12.64 -15.07 5.63
N ALA A 171 -13.04 -13.80 5.66
CA ALA A 171 -14.14 -13.30 4.84
C ALA A 171 -13.69 -13.04 3.40
N GLY A 172 -14.64 -13.08 2.44
CA GLY A 172 -14.36 -12.93 1.01
C GLY A 172 -13.87 -14.21 0.33
N VAL A 173 -13.94 -15.36 1.01
CA VAL A 173 -13.67 -16.68 0.43
C VAL A 173 -15.00 -17.45 0.34
N PRO A 174 -15.43 -17.87 -0.86
CA PRO A 174 -16.66 -18.64 -1.01
C PRO A 174 -16.51 -20.05 -0.39
N GLY A 175 -17.60 -20.59 0.15
CA GLY A 175 -17.62 -21.94 0.72
C GLY A 175 -18.59 -22.07 1.89
N LYS A 176 -18.57 -23.23 2.57
CA LYS A 176 -19.46 -23.51 3.71
C LYS A 176 -19.26 -22.58 4.91
N ALA A 177 -18.05 -22.04 5.07
CA ALA A 177 -17.71 -21.09 6.13
C ALA A 177 -17.64 -19.64 5.61
N ALA A 178 -18.33 -19.34 4.51
CA ALA A 178 -18.32 -18.00 3.95
C ALA A 178 -18.96 -16.99 4.91
N VAL A 179 -18.30 -15.85 5.04
CA VAL A 179 -18.78 -14.73 5.86
C VAL A 179 -19.65 -13.83 5.00
N LYS A 180 -20.88 -13.56 5.44
CA LYS A 180 -21.79 -12.64 4.79
C LYS A 180 -21.48 -11.19 5.14
N ALA A 181 -21.18 -10.93 6.41
CA ALA A 181 -20.89 -9.58 6.89
C ALA A 181 -19.89 -9.56 8.05
N VAL A 182 -19.17 -8.46 8.17
CA VAL A 182 -18.33 -8.13 9.31
C VAL A 182 -18.70 -6.73 9.78
N ALA A 183 -18.93 -6.54 11.07
CA ALA A 183 -19.27 -5.25 11.66
C ALA A 183 -18.23 -4.81 12.70
N PHE A 184 -17.93 -3.52 12.69
CA PHE A 184 -16.96 -2.82 13.53
C PHE A 184 -17.70 -1.71 14.28
N PRO A 185 -18.25 -2.01 15.47
CA PRO A 185 -19.12 -1.08 16.21
C PRO A 185 -18.42 0.22 16.63
N ASP A 186 -17.10 0.17 16.82
CA ASP A 186 -16.29 1.30 17.32
C ASP A 186 -15.77 2.23 16.22
N ALA A 187 -16.37 2.19 15.03
CA ALA A 187 -15.98 3.04 13.91
C ALA A 187 -16.08 4.53 14.30
N LYS A 188 -15.09 5.31 13.85
CA LYS A 188 -14.99 6.76 14.02
C LYS A 188 -15.37 7.46 12.71
N PRO A 189 -16.07 8.60 12.76
CA PRO A 189 -16.35 9.38 11.55
C PRO A 189 -15.07 9.69 10.76
N LEU A 190 -15.18 9.70 9.44
CA LEU A 190 -14.10 10.15 8.56
C LEU A 190 -13.69 11.60 8.90
N PRO A 191 -12.39 11.90 8.94
CA PRO A 191 -11.94 13.28 9.09
C PRO A 191 -12.34 14.11 7.86
N ALA A 192 -12.48 15.42 8.05
CA ALA A 192 -12.68 16.32 6.92
C ALA A 192 -11.49 16.24 5.94
N PRO A 193 -11.73 16.28 4.62
CA PRO A 193 -10.67 16.34 3.64
C PRO A 193 -9.70 17.50 3.91
N LYS A 194 -8.40 17.23 3.81
CA LYS A 194 -7.38 18.28 3.88
C LYS A 194 -7.40 19.09 2.58
N ALA A 195 -7.16 20.40 2.69
CA ALA A 195 -6.89 21.23 1.53
C ALA A 195 -5.61 20.75 0.83
N GLY A 196 -5.52 20.98 -0.48
CA GLY A 196 -4.37 20.57 -1.27
C GLY A 196 -4.62 20.69 -2.77
N THR A 197 -3.55 20.54 -3.55
CA THR A 197 -3.63 20.50 -5.02
C THR A 197 -4.46 19.29 -5.46
N GLU A 198 -5.47 19.53 -6.30
CA GLU A 198 -6.30 18.48 -6.89
C GLU A 198 -5.74 17.99 -8.21
N TRP A 199 -5.74 16.67 -8.37
CA TRP A 199 -5.19 15.96 -9.52
C TRP A 199 -6.25 15.06 -10.15
N ALA A 200 -6.27 15.03 -11.47
CA ALA A 200 -7.02 14.08 -12.28
C ALA A 200 -6.07 12.97 -12.73
N VAL A 201 -6.25 11.75 -12.22
CA VAL A 201 -5.50 10.56 -12.61
C VAL A 201 -6.36 9.71 -13.53
N ARG A 202 -5.98 9.62 -14.80
CA ARG A 202 -6.63 8.74 -15.78
C ARG A 202 -6.01 7.35 -15.69
N ILE A 203 -6.83 6.34 -15.40
CA ILE A 203 -6.38 4.95 -15.27
C ILE A 203 -6.46 4.26 -16.64
N VAL A 204 -5.44 3.46 -16.98
CA VAL A 204 -5.46 2.56 -18.14
C VAL A 204 -6.54 1.50 -17.92
N GLN A 205 -7.54 1.44 -18.78
CA GLN A 205 -8.50 0.34 -18.85
C GLN A 205 -8.81 0.01 -20.31
N LYS A 206 -9.47 -1.13 -20.55
CA LYS A 206 -9.98 -1.43 -21.88
C LYS A 206 -10.92 -0.30 -22.32
N GLU A 207 -10.64 0.28 -23.47
CA GLU A 207 -11.46 1.37 -24.02
C GLU A 207 -12.92 0.92 -24.17
N PRO A 208 -13.89 1.83 -23.94
CA PRO A 208 -13.73 3.28 -23.74
C PRO A 208 -13.58 3.75 -22.28
N ALA A 209 -13.47 2.85 -21.30
CA ALA A 209 -13.73 3.20 -19.89
C ALA A 209 -12.77 4.23 -19.28
N ASN A 210 -11.45 4.07 -19.48
CA ASN A 210 -10.34 4.93 -18.99
C ASN A 210 -10.73 5.97 -17.92
N PRO A 211 -11.14 5.54 -16.72
CA PRO A 211 -11.80 6.42 -15.77
C PRO A 211 -10.82 7.46 -15.23
N VAL A 212 -11.32 8.66 -15.00
CA VAL A 212 -10.58 9.74 -14.35
C VAL A 212 -10.94 9.74 -12.87
N VAL A 213 -9.93 9.58 -12.04
CA VAL A 213 -10.07 9.62 -10.58
C VAL A 213 -9.47 10.91 -10.06
N ARG A 214 -10.27 11.65 -9.29
CA ARG A 214 -9.81 12.86 -8.59
C ARG A 214 -9.17 12.49 -7.27
N VAL A 215 -8.00 13.05 -7.00
CA VAL A 215 -7.27 12.90 -5.74
C VAL A 215 -6.62 14.21 -5.33
N ARG A 216 -6.24 14.34 -4.06
CA ARG A 216 -5.51 15.49 -3.52
C ARG A 216 -4.10 15.10 -3.11
N ASN A 217 -3.21 16.10 -3.04
CA ASN A 217 -1.88 15.93 -2.43
C ASN A 217 -1.09 14.74 -3.00
N LEU A 218 -1.09 14.59 -4.33
CA LEU A 218 -0.45 13.48 -5.03
C LEU A 218 1.05 13.45 -4.78
N LYS A 219 1.57 12.29 -4.37
CA LYS A 219 2.98 12.06 -4.06
C LYS A 219 3.45 10.72 -4.61
N VAL A 220 4.75 10.52 -4.67
CA VAL A 220 5.36 9.22 -4.97
C VAL A 220 5.49 8.44 -3.67
N LEU A 221 5.05 7.18 -3.67
CA LEU A 221 5.27 6.25 -2.57
C LEU A 221 6.47 5.36 -2.86
N TYR A 222 7.44 5.37 -1.96
CA TYR A 222 8.60 4.50 -1.96
C TYR A 222 8.51 3.44 -0.88
N HIS A 223 9.02 2.25 -1.17
CA HIS A 223 9.25 1.19 -0.21
C HIS A 223 10.75 0.92 -0.11
N HIS A 224 11.28 0.95 1.11
CA HIS A 224 12.68 0.69 1.40
C HIS A 224 12.92 -0.78 1.84
N PRO A 225 14.15 -1.30 1.72
CA PRO A 225 14.46 -2.70 2.07
C PRO A 225 14.28 -3.01 3.56
N ASP A 226 14.31 -1.99 4.42
CA ASP A 226 14.05 -2.09 5.86
C ASP A 226 12.53 -2.20 6.19
N GLY A 227 11.67 -2.24 5.18
CA GLY A 227 10.22 -2.30 5.33
C GLY A 227 9.56 -0.94 5.57
N THR A 228 10.33 0.16 5.60
CA THR A 228 9.76 1.50 5.75
C THR A 228 9.19 2.02 4.43
N GLU A 229 8.16 2.85 4.53
CA GLU A 229 7.58 3.55 3.39
C GLU A 229 7.79 5.06 3.54
N ARG A 230 8.08 5.74 2.44
CA ARG A 230 8.29 7.20 2.41
C ARG A 230 7.56 7.84 1.25
N LEU A 231 7.11 9.07 1.45
CA LEU A 231 6.53 9.89 0.40
C LEU A 231 7.56 10.90 -0.12
N ALA A 232 7.59 11.12 -1.43
CA ALA A 232 8.30 12.24 -2.04
C ALA A 232 7.37 13.06 -2.93
N ALA A 233 7.71 14.34 -3.09
CA ALA A 233 6.99 15.26 -3.97
C ALA A 233 7.45 15.18 -5.43
N GLU A 234 8.41 14.31 -5.76
CA GLU A 234 9.02 14.27 -7.08
C GLU A 234 9.21 12.82 -7.54
N LEU A 235 8.99 12.56 -8.83
CA LEU A 235 9.36 11.29 -9.47
C LEU A 235 10.84 11.32 -9.85
N PRO A 236 11.57 10.21 -9.63
CA PRO A 236 12.98 10.15 -9.94
C PRO A 236 13.17 10.13 -11.46
N SER A 237 14.26 10.72 -11.93
CA SER A 237 14.67 10.61 -13.32
C SER A 237 16.05 9.95 -13.40
N ARG A 238 16.24 9.01 -14.33
CA ARG A 238 17.55 8.42 -14.61
C ARG A 238 18.51 9.44 -15.22
N LYS A 239 17.99 10.42 -15.98
CA LYS A 239 18.76 11.48 -16.62
C LYS A 239 18.02 12.81 -16.52
N GLY A 240 18.71 13.84 -16.04
CA GLY A 240 18.13 15.17 -15.84
C GLY A 240 17.37 15.31 -14.51
N PRO A 241 16.68 16.45 -14.31
CA PRO A 241 16.02 16.74 -13.05
C PRO A 241 14.83 15.82 -12.81
N ALA A 242 14.59 15.54 -11.53
CA ALA A 242 13.38 14.89 -11.05
C ALA A 242 12.12 15.64 -11.53
N VAL A 243 10.99 14.93 -11.59
CA VAL A 243 9.73 15.49 -12.07
C VAL A 243 8.90 15.90 -10.86
N PRO A 244 8.73 17.21 -10.59
CA PRO A 244 7.93 17.66 -9.45
C PRO A 244 6.45 17.34 -9.67
N LEU A 245 5.79 16.87 -8.62
CA LEU A 245 4.35 16.66 -8.53
C LEU A 245 3.72 17.86 -7.79
N ASP A 246 3.85 19.04 -8.40
CA ASP A 246 3.34 20.31 -7.89
C ASP A 246 2.56 21.07 -8.96
N GLU A 247 2.13 22.31 -8.66
CA GLU A 247 1.33 23.15 -9.56
C GLU A 247 2.01 23.48 -10.90
N LYS A 248 3.32 23.23 -11.03
CA LYS A 248 4.08 23.43 -12.27
C LYS A 248 3.97 22.25 -13.21
N LEU A 249 3.43 21.10 -12.78
CA LEU A 249 3.17 19.97 -13.68
C LEU A 249 1.85 20.21 -14.44
N ALA A 250 1.93 20.29 -15.77
CA ALA A 250 0.74 20.38 -16.61
C ALA A 250 0.22 19.00 -17.00
N ARG A 251 1.13 18.11 -17.44
CA ARG A 251 0.80 16.74 -17.84
C ARG A 251 1.94 15.78 -17.50
N LEU A 252 1.55 14.59 -17.07
CA LEU A 252 2.41 13.41 -17.01
C LEU A 252 1.67 12.27 -17.70
N GLU A 253 2.31 11.61 -18.67
CA GLU A 253 1.75 10.46 -19.40
C GLU A 253 2.71 9.28 -19.29
N VAL A 254 2.22 8.14 -18.82
CA VAL A 254 3.03 6.92 -18.70
C VAL A 254 2.88 6.12 -19.99
N LEU A 255 3.93 6.11 -20.80
CA LEU A 255 3.94 5.45 -22.11
C LEU A 255 4.14 3.94 -21.97
N ALA A 256 5.05 3.54 -21.09
CA ALA A 256 5.39 2.15 -20.86
C ALA A 256 5.98 1.95 -19.46
N THR A 257 5.77 0.75 -18.90
CA THR A 257 6.48 0.28 -17.71
C THR A 257 7.08 -1.08 -18.03
N ASP A 258 8.39 -1.22 -17.92
CA ASP A 258 9.11 -2.46 -18.19
C ASP A 258 9.60 -3.08 -16.88
N ALA A 259 9.04 -4.24 -16.54
CA ALA A 259 9.38 -4.98 -15.34
C ALA A 259 10.78 -5.62 -15.41
N ASN A 260 11.32 -5.88 -16.60
CA ASN A 260 12.65 -6.50 -16.77
C ASN A 260 13.77 -5.48 -16.57
N THR A 261 13.58 -4.26 -17.07
CA THR A 261 14.57 -3.18 -16.92
C THR A 261 14.32 -2.31 -15.69
N HIS A 262 13.20 -2.53 -14.97
CA HIS A 262 12.76 -1.73 -13.82
C HIS A 262 12.73 -0.23 -14.13
N VAL A 263 12.21 0.14 -15.30
CA VAL A 263 12.10 1.53 -15.76
C VAL A 263 10.70 1.78 -16.34
N ALA A 264 10.15 2.96 -16.06
CA ALA A 264 9.00 3.49 -16.80
C ALA A 264 9.44 4.62 -17.74
N ALA A 265 8.86 4.65 -18.94
CA ALA A 265 9.00 5.76 -19.88
C ALA A 265 7.80 6.69 -19.71
N VAL A 266 8.08 7.97 -19.43
CA VAL A 266 7.06 8.96 -19.07
C VAL A 266 7.27 10.23 -19.87
N GLU A 267 6.23 10.70 -20.55
CA GLU A 267 6.18 12.04 -21.13
C GLU A 267 5.71 13.05 -20.10
N VAL A 268 6.42 14.17 -20.00
CA VAL A 268 6.18 15.19 -18.98
C VAL A 268 6.13 16.56 -19.65
N GLU A 269 5.09 17.31 -19.33
CA GLU A 269 4.89 18.69 -19.74
C GLU A 269 4.80 19.57 -18.48
N ALA A 270 5.74 20.49 -18.34
CA ALA A 270 5.64 21.54 -17.32
C ALA A 270 4.71 22.66 -17.81
N ALA A 271 4.09 23.40 -16.88
CA ALA A 271 3.22 24.52 -17.20
C ALA A 271 3.97 25.58 -18.03
N GLY A 272 3.59 25.72 -19.31
CA GLY A 272 4.24 26.63 -20.26
C GLY A 272 5.62 26.18 -20.74
N GLY A 273 6.05 24.96 -20.40
CA GLY A 273 7.32 24.37 -20.85
C GLY A 273 7.13 23.40 -22.01
N PRO A 274 8.23 23.00 -22.68
CA PRO A 274 8.17 21.96 -23.70
C PRO A 274 7.89 20.59 -23.09
N GLU A 275 7.28 19.72 -23.87
CA GLU A 275 7.19 18.29 -23.57
C GLU A 275 8.58 17.64 -23.59
N ARG A 276 8.82 16.72 -22.66
CA ARG A 276 10.06 15.93 -22.61
C ARG A 276 9.79 14.48 -22.20
N LEU A 277 10.58 13.57 -22.77
CA LEU A 277 10.61 12.17 -22.36
C LEU A 277 11.56 11.96 -21.17
N VAL A 278 11.05 11.29 -20.14
CA VAL A 278 11.74 10.99 -18.89
C VAL A 278 11.76 9.48 -18.66
N ALA A 279 12.94 8.94 -18.35
CA ALA A 279 13.08 7.56 -17.89
C ALA A 279 13.06 7.53 -16.36
N VAL A 280 11.98 6.99 -15.79
CA VAL A 280 11.77 6.89 -14.35
C VAL A 280 12.26 5.52 -13.86
N PRO A 281 13.36 5.44 -13.10
CA PRO A 281 13.79 4.19 -12.49
C PRO A 281 12.79 3.77 -11.40
N LEU A 282 12.38 2.50 -11.42
CA LEU A 282 11.48 1.93 -10.40
C LEU A 282 12.22 1.55 -9.12
N THR A 283 13.57 1.55 -9.15
CA THR A 283 14.42 1.41 -7.97
C THR A 283 15.44 2.55 -7.97
N THR A 284 15.58 3.24 -6.85
CA THR A 284 16.46 4.42 -6.69
C THR A 284 17.55 4.14 -5.69
N GLY A 285 18.75 4.73 -5.86
CA GLY A 285 19.87 4.61 -4.90
C GLY A 285 20.82 3.43 -5.16
N ALA A 286 21.83 3.30 -4.29
CA ALA A 286 22.73 2.15 -4.24
C ALA A 286 22.10 1.02 -3.40
N GLU A 287 22.57 -0.22 -3.55
CA GLU A 287 21.93 -1.45 -3.05
C GLU A 287 21.43 -1.39 -1.58
N ARG A 288 22.17 -0.75 -0.67
CA ARG A 288 21.78 -0.61 0.75
C ARG A 288 20.71 0.44 1.02
N ASP A 289 20.62 1.46 0.19
CA ASP A 289 19.63 2.55 0.30
C ASP A 289 18.56 2.45 -0.80
N ALA A 290 18.49 1.29 -1.46
CA ALA A 290 17.72 1.10 -2.67
C ALA A 290 16.21 1.19 -2.40
N ALA A 291 15.54 2.25 -2.82
CA ALA A 291 14.10 2.42 -2.61
C ALA A 291 13.31 2.10 -3.88
N THR A 292 12.27 1.28 -3.76
CA THR A 292 11.40 0.89 -4.87
C THR A 292 10.20 1.83 -4.97
N VAL A 293 9.93 2.36 -6.16
CA VAL A 293 8.73 3.12 -6.47
C VAL A 293 7.53 2.18 -6.49
N VAL A 294 6.64 2.33 -5.51
CA VAL A 294 5.40 1.55 -5.42
C VAL A 294 4.34 2.09 -6.38
N GLY A 295 4.28 3.41 -6.53
CA GLY A 295 3.32 4.11 -7.39
C GLY A 295 3.11 5.55 -6.95
N LEU A 296 2.09 6.19 -7.52
CA LEU A 296 1.60 7.49 -7.06
C LEU A 296 0.49 7.28 -6.03
N ILE A 297 0.49 8.06 -4.96
CA ILE A 297 -0.53 8.01 -3.92
C ILE A 297 -1.14 9.38 -3.70
N GLY A 298 -2.46 9.45 -3.66
CA GLY A 298 -3.21 10.67 -3.40
C GLY A 298 -4.30 10.45 -2.36
N GLU A 299 -4.69 11.53 -1.69
CA GLU A 299 -5.79 11.54 -0.72
C GLU A 299 -7.15 11.53 -1.44
N VAL A 300 -8.08 10.73 -0.93
CA VAL A 300 -9.50 10.67 -1.34
C VAL A 300 -10.38 10.82 -0.10
N ASP A 301 -11.69 11.02 -0.27
CA ASP A 301 -12.59 11.32 0.86
C ASP A 301 -12.66 10.18 1.89
N VAL A 302 -12.35 8.96 1.46
CA VAL A 302 -12.42 7.73 2.27
C VAL A 302 -11.05 7.21 2.73
N GLY A 303 -9.96 7.94 2.47
CA GLY A 303 -8.60 7.51 2.78
C GLY A 303 -7.59 7.91 1.70
N TYR A 304 -6.86 6.94 1.16
CA TYR A 304 -5.84 7.17 0.13
C TYR A 304 -6.07 6.25 -1.05
N LYS A 305 -5.66 6.68 -2.24
CA LYS A 305 -5.64 5.84 -3.43
C LYS A 305 -4.23 5.72 -3.97
N LEU A 306 -3.78 4.49 -4.16
CA LEU A 306 -2.47 4.13 -4.70
C LEU A 306 -2.63 3.64 -6.13
N PHE A 307 -1.88 4.27 -7.03
CA PHE A 307 -1.84 4.02 -8.46
C PHE A 307 -0.44 3.52 -8.85
N PRO A 308 -0.24 2.20 -9.03
CA PRO A 308 0.98 1.70 -9.64
C PRO A 308 1.20 2.34 -11.02
N LEU A 309 2.44 2.67 -11.39
CA LEU A 309 2.71 3.45 -12.60
C LEU A 309 2.14 2.81 -13.87
N HIS A 310 2.20 1.48 -13.99
CA HIS A 310 1.65 0.75 -15.13
C HIS A 310 0.11 0.82 -15.25
N THR A 311 -0.60 1.30 -14.23
CA THR A 311 -2.06 1.53 -14.28
C THR A 311 -2.43 2.94 -14.66
N ILE A 312 -1.46 3.86 -14.73
CA ILE A 312 -1.69 5.26 -15.03
C ILE A 312 -1.59 5.45 -16.54
N LYS A 313 -2.59 6.10 -17.14
CA LYS A 313 -2.48 6.61 -18.51
C LYS A 313 -1.88 8.01 -18.44
N SER A 314 -2.54 8.91 -17.72
CA SER A 314 -2.04 10.26 -17.52
C SER A 314 -2.45 10.87 -16.19
N VAL A 315 -1.75 11.92 -15.79
CA VAL A 315 -1.98 12.73 -14.60
C VAL A 315 -1.89 14.21 -15.00
N GLY A 316 -2.79 15.02 -14.48
CA GLY A 316 -2.72 16.49 -14.58
C GLY A 316 -3.57 17.16 -13.50
N PRO A 317 -3.52 18.50 -13.39
CA PRO A 317 -4.39 19.25 -12.47
C PRO A 317 -5.88 18.99 -12.77
N ALA A 318 -6.72 18.83 -11.75
CA ALA A 318 -8.14 18.46 -11.94
C ALA A 318 -9.04 19.59 -12.46
N GLY A 319 -8.57 20.85 -12.41
CA GLY A 319 -9.33 22.05 -12.74
C GLY A 319 -8.93 22.75 -14.04
N LYS A 320 -8.17 22.09 -14.91
CA LYS A 320 -7.76 22.60 -16.22
C LYS A 320 -8.42 21.81 -17.36
#